data_AF-A0A2U1LJ86-F1
#
_entry.id   AF-A0A2U1LJ86-F1
#
_cell.length_a   1.000
_cell.length_b   1.000
_cell.length_c   1.000
_cell.angle_alpha   90.00
_cell.angle_beta   90.00
_cell.angle_gamma   90.00
#
_symmetry.space_group_name_H-M   'P 1'
#
loop_
_entity.id
_entity.type
_entity.pdbx_description
1 polymer ?
#
loop_
_entity_poly.entity_id
_entity_poly.type
_entity_poly.pdbx_seq_one_letter_code
_entity_poly.pdbx_strand_id
1 'polypeptide(L)'
;MLNVAAHGGGMNDVIAKRTLKSLHIKTFPSNLEYKIIGLSEKPCREQKFMLKQKIGNSPTEQTEITVYDYYIKYRGQELRESQYYPCLDVGKPKRTTYTEDSNLYTKSLSNLQRAALVEKSRQKPQDRMRTLTGLKFGSGADLLPRGGRWNFNNKVKCWAIVNFSARCDCNSLRRDLLRCSQAKGMRLEEPHSVIEENHQARCNPAPIRRERIPTSMVFPLFHDLLLPKKLFYWSPWKRKCLVDFGIITQCIAPTRINDQHLTNLLLKINAKTGGINSLLSVECLNSIPLVSRTPTIIFGMDVSHGSPRRLDVPSIADVVSSRKWPLISQYRASVRAQSARVEMIDCLFKPISPDKDEGMIRELLTDFYSTTGKLKPQHIIIFRDGVSERA
;
A
#
# COMPACT_ATOMS: atom_id res chain seq x y z
N MET A 1 -11.45 0.93 -23.72
CA MET A 1 -11.59 -0.46 -23.19
C MET A 1 -11.90 -1.51 -24.26
N LEU A 2 -12.78 -1.25 -25.24
CA LEU A 2 -13.04 -2.20 -26.36
C LEU A 2 -11.81 -2.43 -27.26
N ASN A 3 -11.06 -1.37 -27.60
CA ASN A 3 -9.84 -1.51 -28.42
C ASN A 3 -8.69 -2.27 -27.72
N VAL A 4 -8.62 -2.21 -26.38
CA VAL A 4 -7.61 -2.98 -25.61
C VAL A 4 -8.04 -4.45 -25.46
N ALA A 5 -9.34 -4.74 -25.53
CA ALA A 5 -9.88 -6.10 -25.48
C ALA A 5 -9.85 -6.82 -26.84
N ALA A 6 -9.85 -6.08 -27.95
CA ALA A 6 -9.83 -6.64 -29.31
C ALA A 6 -8.44 -7.09 -29.77
N HIS A 7 -7.37 -6.43 -29.30
CA HIS A 7 -5.99 -6.72 -29.75
C HIS A 7 -5.25 -7.79 -28.94
N GLY A 8 -5.95 -8.51 -28.05
CA GLY A 8 -5.36 -9.54 -27.21
C GLY A 8 -6.36 -10.62 -26.82
N GLY A 9 -6.69 -11.50 -27.77
CA GLY A 9 -7.40 -12.75 -27.50
C GLY A 9 -8.89 -12.61 -27.19
N GLY A 10 -9.71 -12.63 -28.24
CA GLY A 10 -11.07 -13.20 -28.26
C GLY A 10 -11.93 -12.99 -27.02
N MET A 11 -12.12 -11.74 -26.58
CA MET A 11 -13.07 -11.45 -25.51
C MET A 11 -14.50 -11.51 -26.07
N ASN A 12 -15.20 -12.62 -25.83
CA ASN A 12 -16.60 -12.82 -26.22
C ASN A 12 -17.51 -11.75 -25.57
N ASP A 13 -18.51 -11.23 -26.30
CA ASP A 13 -19.46 -10.19 -25.85
C ASP A 13 -20.11 -10.48 -24.49
N VAL A 14 -20.30 -11.75 -24.16
CA VAL A 14 -20.81 -12.20 -22.85
C VAL A 14 -19.86 -11.81 -21.71
N ILE A 15 -18.54 -11.94 -21.93
CA ILE A 15 -17.51 -11.60 -20.94
C ILE A 15 -17.39 -10.09 -20.83
N ALA A 16 -17.45 -9.35 -21.95
CA ALA A 16 -17.44 -7.90 -21.95
C ALA A 16 -18.65 -7.33 -21.17
N LYS A 17 -19.86 -7.83 -21.45
CA LYS A 17 -21.11 -7.42 -20.78
C LYS A 17 -21.04 -7.68 -19.27
N ARG A 18 -20.54 -8.84 -18.82
CA ARG A 18 -20.33 -9.14 -17.39
C ARG A 18 -19.27 -8.26 -16.74
N THR A 19 -18.21 -7.94 -17.46
CA THR A 19 -17.07 -7.19 -16.91
C THR A 19 -17.39 -5.71 -16.72
N LEU A 20 -18.14 -5.13 -17.67
CA LEU A 20 -18.48 -3.71 -17.74
C LEU A 20 -19.72 -3.33 -16.94
N LYS A 21 -20.66 -4.26 -16.72
CA LYS A 21 -21.88 -4.01 -15.93
C LYS A 21 -21.54 -3.47 -14.54
N SER A 22 -22.21 -2.40 -14.13
CA SER A 22 -22.03 -1.67 -12.87
C SER A 22 -20.71 -0.88 -12.72
N LEU A 23 -19.92 -0.73 -13.77
CA LEU A 23 -18.87 0.29 -13.79
C LEU A 23 -19.48 1.68 -14.00
N HIS A 24 -18.83 2.71 -13.46
CA HIS A 24 -19.17 4.10 -13.73
C HIS A 24 -18.21 4.64 -14.78
N ILE A 25 -18.73 5.43 -15.70
CA ILE A 25 -17.96 6.12 -16.74
C ILE A 25 -18.29 7.60 -16.70
N LYS A 26 -17.32 8.41 -17.09
CA LYS A 26 -17.47 9.86 -17.16
C LYS A 26 -17.37 10.31 -18.60
N THR A 27 -18.46 10.87 -19.13
CA THR A 27 -18.50 11.29 -20.54
C THR A 27 -17.78 12.62 -20.72
N PHE A 28 -16.95 12.72 -21.76
CA PHE A 28 -16.35 13.97 -22.22
C PHE A 28 -17.15 14.49 -23.43
N PRO A 29 -17.39 15.80 -23.60
CA PRO A 29 -16.95 16.93 -22.76
C PRO A 29 -17.88 17.25 -21.57
N SER A 30 -19.06 16.62 -21.48
CA SER A 30 -20.09 16.99 -20.48
C SER A 30 -19.72 16.72 -19.01
N ASN A 31 -18.64 15.96 -18.76
CA ASN A 31 -18.18 15.56 -17.43
C ASN A 31 -19.25 14.84 -16.57
N LEU A 32 -20.27 14.26 -17.20
CA LEU A 32 -21.35 13.57 -16.52
C LEU A 32 -20.96 12.13 -16.22
N GLU A 33 -21.26 11.67 -15.01
CA GLU A 33 -20.99 10.30 -14.58
C GLU A 33 -22.22 9.42 -14.73
N TYR A 34 -22.06 8.27 -15.38
CA TYR A 34 -23.12 7.30 -15.57
C TYR A 34 -22.70 5.90 -15.18
N LYS A 35 -23.65 5.13 -14.64
CA LYS A 35 -23.49 3.69 -14.42
C LYS A 35 -23.83 2.91 -15.68
N ILE A 36 -22.93 2.02 -16.10
CA ILE A 36 -23.15 1.08 -17.19
C ILE A 36 -24.14 0.00 -16.74
N ILE A 37 -25.26 -0.08 -17.47
CA ILE A 37 -26.31 -1.09 -17.26
C ILE A 37 -26.15 -2.29 -18.21
N GLY A 38 -25.51 -2.08 -19.37
CA GLY A 38 -25.38 -3.11 -20.40
C GLY A 38 -24.56 -2.68 -21.61
N LEU A 39 -24.69 -3.48 -22.67
CA LEU A 39 -24.17 -3.23 -24.01
C LEU A 39 -25.34 -3.39 -24.98
N SER A 40 -25.41 -2.53 -25.99
CA SER A 40 -26.41 -2.62 -27.05
C SER A 40 -26.27 -3.92 -27.84
N GLU A 41 -27.37 -4.39 -28.43
CA GLU A 41 -27.34 -5.58 -29.28
C GLU A 41 -26.73 -5.31 -30.66
N LYS A 42 -26.82 -4.05 -31.12
CA LYS A 42 -26.29 -3.62 -32.42
C LYS A 42 -25.07 -2.71 -32.26
N PRO A 43 -24.14 -2.69 -33.25
CA PRO A 43 -23.01 -1.77 -33.28
C PRO A 43 -23.43 -0.29 -33.34
N CYS A 44 -22.53 0.64 -33.00
CA CYS A 44 -22.81 2.08 -32.99
C CYS A 44 -23.34 2.64 -34.33
N ARG A 45 -22.90 2.08 -35.47
CA ARG A 45 -23.38 2.46 -36.81
C ARG A 45 -24.83 2.05 -37.10
N GLU A 46 -25.36 1.05 -36.39
CA GLU A 46 -26.68 0.46 -36.62
C GLU A 46 -27.65 0.71 -35.46
N GLN A 47 -27.12 1.01 -34.26
CA GLN A 47 -27.91 1.28 -33.08
C GLN A 47 -28.59 2.64 -33.22
N LYS A 48 -29.93 2.64 -33.16
CA LYS A 48 -30.76 3.84 -33.27
C LYS A 48 -31.33 4.28 -31.92
N PHE A 49 -31.62 5.57 -31.79
CA PHE A 49 -32.38 6.12 -30.68
C PHE A 49 -33.19 7.35 -31.11
N MET A 50 -34.22 7.68 -30.32
CA MET A 50 -35.08 8.85 -30.57
C MET A 50 -34.40 10.12 -30.04
N LEU A 51 -33.97 10.99 -30.94
CA LEU A 51 -33.40 12.30 -30.61
C LEU A 51 -34.53 13.33 -30.49
N LYS A 52 -34.66 13.94 -29.32
CA LYS A 52 -35.61 15.03 -29.06
C LYS A 52 -34.93 16.37 -29.35
N GLN A 53 -35.42 17.13 -30.32
CA GLN A 53 -34.91 18.46 -30.62
C GLN A 53 -35.92 19.53 -30.18
N LYS A 54 -35.42 20.56 -29.48
CA LYS A 54 -36.18 21.79 -29.23
C LYS A 54 -35.79 22.81 -30.31
N ILE A 55 -36.69 23.06 -31.25
CA ILE A 55 -36.57 24.16 -32.21
C ILE A 55 -37.54 25.26 -31.76
N GLY A 56 -37.04 26.25 -31.01
CA GLY A 56 -37.84 27.37 -30.52
C GLY A 56 -39.05 26.98 -29.65
N ASN A 57 -40.12 27.76 -29.73
CA ASN A 57 -41.37 27.59 -28.96
C ASN A 57 -42.36 26.57 -29.56
N SER A 58 -41.94 25.74 -30.52
CA SER A 58 -42.76 24.70 -31.16
C SER A 58 -42.63 23.32 -30.49
N PRO A 59 -43.52 22.36 -30.79
CA PRO A 59 -43.47 21.01 -30.21
C PRO A 59 -42.13 20.32 -30.46
N THR A 60 -41.70 19.50 -29.51
CA THR A 60 -40.44 18.75 -29.60
C THR A 60 -40.53 17.69 -30.70
N GLU A 61 -39.90 17.93 -31.84
CA GLU A 61 -39.82 16.95 -32.92
C GLU A 61 -38.90 15.80 -32.49
N GLN A 62 -39.36 14.56 -32.72
CA GLN A 62 -38.61 13.35 -32.39
C GLN A 62 -38.12 12.72 -33.68
N THR A 63 -36.81 12.76 -33.91
CA THR A 63 -36.20 12.15 -35.09
C THR A 63 -35.42 10.92 -34.68
N GLU A 64 -35.59 9.82 -35.41
CA GLU A 64 -34.77 8.62 -35.21
C GLU A 64 -33.39 8.82 -35.85
N ILE A 65 -32.31 8.61 -35.09
CA ILE A 65 -30.93 8.76 -35.56
C ILE A 65 -30.07 7.61 -35.03
N THR A 66 -29.02 7.23 -35.77
CA THR A 66 -28.02 6.28 -35.27
C THR A 66 -27.11 6.94 -34.23
N VAL A 67 -26.50 6.13 -33.36
CA VAL A 67 -25.48 6.62 -32.42
C VAL A 67 -24.30 7.21 -33.19
N TYR A 68 -23.85 6.56 -34.26
CA TYR A 68 -22.79 7.07 -35.14
C TYR A 68 -23.10 8.46 -35.72
N ASP A 69 -24.27 8.62 -36.36
CA ASP A 69 -24.65 9.89 -36.98
C ASP A 69 -24.84 10.99 -35.93
N TYR A 70 -25.28 10.65 -34.71
CA TYR A 70 -25.39 11.60 -33.62
C TYR A 70 -24.03 12.19 -33.23
N TYR A 71 -23.01 11.35 -33.05
CA TYR A 71 -21.67 11.81 -32.66
C TYR A 71 -21.00 12.64 -33.77
N ILE A 72 -21.18 12.25 -35.03
CA ILE A 72 -20.64 13.05 -36.15
C ILE A 72 -21.38 14.39 -36.25
N LYS A 73 -22.71 14.36 -36.32
CA LYS A 73 -23.52 15.55 -36.64
C LYS A 73 -23.64 16.55 -35.49
N TYR A 74 -23.72 16.08 -34.24
CA TYR A 74 -23.98 16.94 -33.08
C TYR A 74 -22.80 17.04 -32.10
N ARG A 75 -21.82 16.13 -32.17
CA ARG A 75 -20.62 16.18 -31.32
C ARG A 75 -19.34 16.48 -32.10
N GLY A 76 -19.38 16.52 -33.44
CA GLY A 76 -18.20 16.75 -34.28
C GLY A 76 -17.13 15.67 -34.12
N GLN A 77 -17.53 14.45 -33.74
CA GLN A 77 -16.61 13.37 -33.40
C GLN A 77 -16.79 12.18 -34.34
N GLU A 78 -15.74 11.87 -35.09
CA GLU A 78 -15.69 10.74 -36.01
C GLU A 78 -15.36 9.44 -35.26
N LEU A 79 -16.26 8.45 -35.34
CA LEU A 79 -16.11 7.15 -34.70
C LEU A 79 -15.37 6.16 -35.61
N ARG A 80 -14.04 6.21 -35.65
CA ARG A 80 -13.25 5.39 -36.59
C ARG A 80 -13.37 3.89 -36.36
N GLU A 81 -12.99 3.42 -35.19
CA GLU A 81 -13.03 1.99 -34.84
C GLU A 81 -14.27 1.64 -34.02
N SER A 82 -14.73 2.58 -33.17
CA SER A 82 -15.91 2.43 -32.30
C SER A 82 -17.22 2.18 -33.05
N GLN A 83 -17.31 2.56 -34.33
CA GLN A 83 -18.51 2.35 -35.17
C GLN A 83 -18.92 0.89 -35.30
N TYR A 84 -17.96 -0.05 -35.24
CA TYR A 84 -18.20 -1.48 -35.40
C TYR A 84 -18.45 -2.22 -34.09
N TYR A 85 -18.37 -1.53 -32.94
CA TYR A 85 -18.59 -2.14 -31.62
C TYR A 85 -19.95 -1.78 -31.04
N PRO A 86 -20.49 -2.61 -30.12
CA PRO A 86 -21.67 -2.27 -29.33
C PRO A 86 -21.51 -0.96 -28.54
N CYS A 87 -22.61 -0.23 -28.37
CA CYS A 87 -22.70 0.95 -27.53
C CYS A 87 -22.72 0.57 -26.04
N LEU A 88 -22.24 1.47 -25.17
CA LEU A 88 -22.47 1.34 -23.73
C LEU A 88 -23.87 1.84 -23.40
N ASP A 89 -24.68 0.95 -22.82
CA ASP A 89 -25.98 1.32 -22.30
C ASP A 89 -25.80 1.94 -20.91
N VAL A 90 -26.21 3.19 -20.76
CA VAL A 90 -26.13 3.93 -19.49
C VAL A 90 -27.46 4.57 -19.11
N GLY A 91 -27.65 4.85 -17.81
CA GLY A 91 -28.85 5.51 -17.30
C GLY A 91 -29.93 4.54 -16.81
N LYS A 92 -31.21 4.87 -17.03
CA LYS A 92 -32.36 4.07 -16.54
C LYS A 92 -32.75 3.01 -17.58
N PRO A 93 -33.13 1.77 -17.19
CA PRO A 93 -33.47 0.70 -18.13
C PRO A 93 -34.59 1.03 -19.14
N LYS A 94 -35.51 1.95 -18.78
CA LYS A 94 -36.60 2.41 -19.66
C LYS A 94 -36.28 3.70 -20.44
N ARG A 95 -35.09 4.29 -20.22
CA ARG A 95 -34.58 5.52 -20.86
C ARG A 95 -33.05 5.41 -21.00
N THR A 96 -32.61 4.42 -21.76
CA THR A 96 -31.19 4.14 -21.99
C THR A 96 -30.58 5.26 -22.82
N THR A 97 -29.44 5.77 -22.35
CA THR A 97 -28.58 6.67 -23.12
C THR A 97 -27.41 5.84 -23.64
N TYR A 98 -27.03 6.06 -24.89
CA TYR A 98 -25.93 5.35 -25.52
C TYR A 98 -24.69 6.24 -25.54
N THR A 99 -23.57 5.72 -25.07
CA THR A 99 -22.30 6.46 -25.04
C THR A 99 -21.13 5.62 -25.52
N GLU A 100 -20.13 6.31 -26.03
CA GLU A 100 -18.83 5.76 -26.35
C GLU A 100 -17.94 5.64 -25.10
N ASP A 101 -16.90 4.82 -25.24
CA ASP A 101 -16.00 4.37 -24.18
C ASP A 101 -15.03 5.49 -23.75
N SER A 102 -15.40 6.21 -22.67
CA SER A 102 -14.54 7.20 -22.00
C SER A 102 -14.15 6.70 -20.61
N ASN A 103 -12.83 6.64 -20.41
CA ASN A 103 -12.12 5.73 -19.51
C ASN A 103 -12.25 6.02 -18.00
N LEU A 104 -12.45 4.97 -17.19
CA LEU A 104 -11.72 4.74 -15.91
C LEU A 104 -11.98 3.32 -15.37
N TYR A 105 -10.91 2.53 -15.21
CA TYR A 105 -10.99 1.16 -14.65
C TYR A 105 -10.86 1.21 -13.12
N THR A 106 -11.94 0.89 -12.40
CA THR A 106 -12.00 0.95 -10.92
C THR A 106 -11.84 -0.42 -10.24
N LYS A 107 -11.36 -1.45 -10.96
CA LYS A 107 -11.02 -2.76 -10.37
C LYS A 107 -9.51 -2.82 -10.14
N SER A 108 -9.10 -3.42 -9.03
CA SER A 108 -7.69 -3.70 -8.77
C SER A 108 -7.13 -4.58 -9.88
N LEU A 109 -6.04 -4.16 -10.50
CA LEU A 109 -5.33 -4.94 -11.52
C LEU A 109 -4.91 -6.32 -10.96
N SER A 110 -4.96 -7.35 -11.80
CA SER A 110 -4.39 -8.66 -11.49
C SER A 110 -2.86 -8.58 -11.37
N ASN A 111 -2.23 -9.58 -10.75
CA ASN A 111 -0.76 -9.60 -10.61
C ASN A 111 -0.04 -9.54 -11.97
N LEU A 112 -0.58 -10.23 -12.98
CA LEU A 112 -0.04 -10.24 -14.34
C LEU A 112 -0.14 -8.85 -14.99
N GLN A 113 -1.28 -8.18 -14.82
CA GLN A 113 -1.49 -6.82 -15.32
C GLN A 113 -0.62 -5.79 -14.61
N ARG A 114 -0.41 -5.92 -13.29
CA ARG A 114 0.52 -5.07 -12.54
C ARG A 114 1.95 -5.27 -13.00
N ALA A 115 2.38 -6.52 -13.20
CA ALA A 115 3.74 -6.82 -13.68
C ALA A 115 4.00 -6.18 -15.05
N ALA A 116 3.08 -6.33 -16.00
CA ALA A 116 3.17 -5.72 -17.32
C ALA A 116 3.18 -4.17 -17.27
N LEU A 117 2.41 -3.57 -16.35
CA LEU A 117 2.38 -2.12 -16.17
C LEU A 117 3.68 -1.60 -15.55
N VAL A 118 4.25 -2.31 -14.57
CA VAL A 118 5.55 -2.00 -13.95
C VAL A 118 6.68 -2.12 -14.98
N GLU A 119 6.65 -3.14 -15.84
CA GLU A 119 7.65 -3.33 -16.89
C GLU A 119 7.63 -2.22 -17.93
N LYS A 120 6.44 -1.75 -18.32
CA LYS A 120 6.26 -0.62 -19.24
C LYS A 120 6.57 0.75 -18.64
N SER A 121 6.54 0.90 -17.32
CA SER A 121 6.74 2.18 -16.62
C SER A 121 8.09 2.30 -15.92
N ARG A 122 8.97 1.30 -16.04
CA ARG A 122 10.26 1.26 -15.34
C ARG A 122 11.27 2.23 -15.97
N GLN A 123 11.84 3.13 -15.17
CA GLN A 123 13.05 3.89 -15.53
C GLN A 123 14.32 3.11 -15.18
N LYS A 124 15.42 3.34 -15.92
CA LYS A 124 16.66 2.59 -15.72
C LYS A 124 17.36 3.04 -14.42
N PRO A 125 17.99 2.12 -13.66
CA PRO A 125 18.69 2.45 -12.41
C PRO A 125 19.75 3.56 -12.54
N GLN A 126 20.36 3.68 -13.72
CA GLN A 126 21.39 4.68 -14.04
C GLN A 126 20.86 6.13 -13.95
N ASP A 127 19.58 6.33 -14.29
CA ASP A 127 18.93 7.65 -14.25
C ASP A 127 18.64 8.11 -12.81
N ARG A 128 18.39 7.16 -11.88
CA ARG A 128 18.27 7.43 -10.44
C ARG A 128 19.62 7.63 -9.74
N MET A 129 20.68 7.00 -10.27
CA MET A 129 22.03 7.09 -9.70
C MET A 129 22.65 8.47 -9.91
N ARG A 130 22.39 9.13 -11.04
CA ARG A 130 22.89 10.50 -11.32
C ARG A 130 22.39 11.55 -10.32
N THR A 131 21.24 11.33 -9.70
CA THR A 131 20.69 12.19 -8.63
C THR A 131 21.40 11.99 -7.28
N LEU A 132 22.05 10.83 -7.08
CA LEU A 132 22.72 10.45 -5.82
C LEU A 132 24.22 10.73 -5.80
N THR A 133 24.85 10.97 -6.96
CA THR A 133 26.30 11.16 -7.12
C THR A 133 26.86 12.48 -6.55
N GLY A 134 26.03 13.31 -5.91
CA GLY A 134 26.46 14.51 -5.18
C GLY A 134 26.90 14.29 -3.73
N LEU A 135 26.85 13.06 -3.20
CA LEU A 135 27.28 12.75 -1.84
C LEU A 135 28.81 12.55 -1.80
N LYS A 136 29.55 13.65 -1.60
CA LYS A 136 30.96 13.58 -1.19
C LYS A 136 31.05 13.08 0.25
N PHE A 137 31.55 11.87 0.43
CA PHE A 137 31.93 11.35 1.74
C PHE A 137 33.20 12.09 2.21
N GLY A 138 33.11 12.77 3.36
CA GLY A 138 34.20 13.57 3.91
C GLY A 138 35.42 12.73 4.33
N SER A 139 36.60 13.24 3.94
CA SER A 139 37.96 12.96 4.43
C SER A 139 38.29 11.52 4.88
N GLY A 140 38.80 10.72 3.95
CA GLY A 140 40.13 10.07 4.06
C GLY A 140 40.46 9.10 5.21
N ALA A 141 39.53 8.77 6.10
CA ALA A 141 39.68 7.72 7.09
C ALA A 141 38.59 6.65 6.86
N ASP A 142 39.04 5.44 6.57
CA ASP A 142 38.20 4.29 6.19
C ASP A 142 37.18 3.91 7.28
N LEU A 143 35.98 4.48 7.18
CA LEU A 143 34.74 3.92 7.71
C LEU A 143 33.77 3.60 6.57
N LEU A 144 34.30 3.15 5.43
CA LEU A 144 33.52 2.55 4.36
C LEU A 144 33.16 1.11 4.77
N PRO A 145 31.86 0.74 4.89
CA PRO A 145 31.51 -0.67 4.98
C PRO A 145 31.86 -1.35 3.65
N ARG A 146 33.02 -2.02 3.59
CA ARG A 146 33.37 -2.93 2.49
C ARG A 146 32.27 -3.99 2.36
N GLY A 147 31.47 -3.90 1.29
CA GLY A 147 30.38 -4.84 1.00
C GLY A 147 29.09 -4.63 1.80
N GLY A 148 28.80 -3.42 2.27
CA GLY A 148 27.53 -3.14 2.97
C GLY A 148 27.37 -3.95 4.26
N ARG A 149 28.46 -4.15 5.00
CA ARG A 149 28.45 -4.87 6.27
C ARG A 149 27.82 -4.02 7.38
N TRP A 150 27.02 -4.68 8.19
CA TRP A 150 26.12 -4.11 9.20
C TRP A 150 26.68 -4.48 10.59
N ASN A 151 26.55 -3.60 11.59
CA ASN A 151 26.87 -3.92 12.98
C ASN A 151 25.58 -4.05 13.79
N PHE A 152 25.14 -5.29 14.02
CA PHE A 152 23.92 -5.62 14.75
C PHE A 152 24.22 -5.87 16.24
N ASN A 153 24.43 -4.83 17.06
CA ASN A 153 24.76 -5.04 18.48
C ASN A 153 23.59 -5.51 19.37
N ASN A 154 22.44 -5.82 18.79
CA ASN A 154 21.26 -6.24 19.53
C ASN A 154 21.27 -7.73 19.87
N LYS A 155 20.90 -8.02 21.13
CA LYS A 155 20.69 -9.38 21.64
C LYS A 155 19.20 -9.68 21.69
N VAL A 156 18.76 -10.70 20.95
CA VAL A 156 17.39 -11.22 21.03
C VAL A 156 17.44 -12.47 21.89
N LYS A 157 17.02 -12.34 23.16
CA LYS A 157 17.15 -13.39 24.18
C LYS A 157 16.01 -14.40 24.17
N CYS A 158 14.78 -13.93 23.96
CA CYS A 158 13.61 -14.77 24.09
C CYS A 158 12.75 -14.64 22.84
N TRP A 159 12.66 -15.72 22.07
CA TRP A 159 11.81 -15.80 20.89
C TRP A 159 11.30 -17.22 20.61
N ALA A 160 10.28 -17.39 19.79
CA ALA A 160 9.65 -18.67 19.48
C ALA A 160 9.25 -18.80 18.00
N ILE A 161 9.29 -20.02 17.46
CA ILE A 161 8.87 -20.40 16.10
C ILE A 161 7.44 -20.96 16.16
N VAL A 162 6.54 -20.52 15.27
CA VAL A 162 5.15 -21.01 15.22
C VAL A 162 4.72 -21.43 13.82
N ASN A 163 4.81 -22.72 13.53
CA ASN A 163 4.46 -23.27 12.24
C ASN A 163 2.97 -23.59 12.08
N PHE A 164 2.26 -22.67 11.43
CA PHE A 164 0.85 -22.80 11.05
C PHE A 164 0.65 -23.62 9.75
N SER A 165 1.37 -24.73 9.60
CA SER A 165 1.20 -25.70 8.50
C SER A 165 1.82 -25.34 7.13
N ALA A 166 3.07 -24.85 7.05
CA ALA A 166 3.86 -25.04 5.82
C ALA A 166 4.66 -26.35 5.85
N ARG A 167 4.94 -26.89 4.66
CA ARG A 167 5.98 -27.91 4.42
C ARG A 167 7.38 -27.32 4.64
N CYS A 168 7.65 -26.77 5.81
CA CYS A 168 8.93 -26.19 6.17
C CYS A 168 9.51 -26.91 7.37
N ASP A 169 10.76 -27.34 7.22
CA ASP A 169 11.57 -27.86 8.31
C ASP A 169 11.98 -26.71 9.24
N CYS A 170 11.30 -26.64 10.39
CA CYS A 170 11.57 -25.63 11.41
C CYS A 170 12.96 -25.77 12.05
N ASN A 171 13.52 -26.99 12.07
CA ASN A 171 14.87 -27.21 12.59
C ASN A 171 15.93 -26.66 11.64
N SER A 172 15.78 -26.89 10.34
CA SER A 172 16.69 -26.31 9.35
C SER A 172 16.56 -24.79 9.30
N LEU A 173 15.35 -24.25 9.33
CA LEU A 173 15.16 -22.80 9.44
C LEU A 173 15.81 -22.22 10.70
N ARG A 174 15.62 -22.84 11.86
CA ARG A 174 16.26 -22.42 13.12
C ARG A 174 17.77 -22.36 12.96
N ARG A 175 18.40 -23.44 12.50
CA ARG A 175 19.85 -23.52 12.29
C ARG A 175 20.34 -22.45 11.32
N ASP A 176 19.66 -22.29 10.19
CA ASP A 176 20.03 -21.31 9.17
C ASP A 176 19.89 -19.87 9.67
N LEU A 177 18.82 -19.58 10.44
CA LEU A 177 18.59 -18.26 11.00
C LEU A 177 19.65 -17.91 12.05
N LEU A 178 19.99 -18.85 12.94
CA LEU A 178 21.06 -18.66 13.94
C LEU A 178 22.41 -18.43 13.26
N ARG A 179 22.79 -19.28 12.29
CA ARG A 179 24.03 -19.11 11.49
C ARG A 179 24.05 -17.76 10.79
N CYS A 180 22.99 -17.42 10.07
CA CYS A 180 22.91 -16.18 9.30
C CYS A 180 22.98 -14.97 10.24
N SER A 181 22.31 -15.03 11.39
CA SER A 181 22.33 -13.93 12.37
C SER A 181 23.73 -13.68 12.94
N GLN A 182 24.45 -14.73 13.34
CA GLN A 182 25.81 -14.63 13.83
C GLN A 182 26.76 -14.08 12.77
N ALA A 183 26.64 -14.53 11.52
CA ALA A 183 27.43 -14.02 10.40
C ALA A 183 27.17 -12.53 10.10
N LYS A 184 25.99 -12.02 10.51
CA LYS A 184 25.67 -10.59 10.46
C LYS A 184 25.96 -9.87 11.76
N GLY A 185 26.49 -10.52 12.80
CA GLY A 185 26.79 -9.90 14.09
C GLY A 185 25.58 -9.73 15.00
N MET A 186 24.39 -10.20 14.59
CA MET A 186 23.17 -10.17 15.41
C MET A 186 23.15 -11.41 16.31
N ARG A 187 23.05 -11.22 17.63
CA ARG A 187 23.06 -12.34 18.58
C ARG A 187 21.63 -12.80 18.88
N LEU A 188 21.18 -13.84 18.19
CA LEU A 188 19.96 -14.57 18.54
C LEU A 188 20.35 -15.72 19.47
N GLU A 189 19.68 -15.82 20.62
CA GLU A 189 19.74 -17.01 21.46
C GLU A 189 18.90 -18.14 20.86
N GLU A 190 18.98 -19.36 21.40
CA GLU A 190 18.09 -20.44 20.97
C GLU A 190 16.62 -20.07 21.20
N PRO A 191 15.70 -20.44 20.28
CA PRO A 191 14.29 -20.17 20.48
C PRO A 191 13.79 -20.91 21.73
N HIS A 192 13.03 -20.22 22.56
CA HIS A 192 12.41 -20.75 23.77
C HIS A 192 11.40 -21.85 23.46
N SER A 193 10.74 -21.78 22.30
CA SER A 193 9.77 -22.79 21.87
C SER A 193 9.69 -22.87 20.35
N VAL A 194 9.51 -24.09 19.85
CA VAL A 194 9.12 -24.36 18.46
C VAL A 194 7.76 -25.04 18.52
N ILE A 195 6.74 -24.35 18.04
CA ILE A 195 5.34 -24.78 18.11
C ILE A 195 4.91 -25.17 16.70
N GLU A 196 4.52 -26.43 16.53
CA GLU A 196 3.95 -26.94 15.29
C GLU A 196 2.45 -27.14 15.46
N GLU A 197 1.67 -26.60 14.53
CA GLU A 197 0.22 -26.77 14.56
C GLU A 197 -0.18 -28.20 14.16
N ASN A 198 -0.95 -28.86 15.04
CA ASN A 198 -1.45 -30.21 14.79
C ASN A 198 -2.32 -30.26 13.51
N HIS A 199 -2.04 -31.22 12.63
CA HIS A 199 -2.81 -31.45 11.39
C HIS A 199 -4.31 -31.62 11.61
N GLN A 200 -4.75 -32.15 12.75
CA GLN A 200 -6.17 -32.34 13.07
C GLN A 200 -6.88 -31.02 13.50
N ALA A 201 -6.14 -30.02 13.98
CA ALA A 201 -6.68 -28.73 14.40
C ALA A 201 -6.94 -27.76 13.22
N ARG A 202 -6.63 -28.17 11.98
CA ARG A 202 -6.81 -27.39 10.74
C ARG A 202 -8.26 -26.98 10.47
N CYS A 203 -9.22 -27.73 11.01
CA CYS A 203 -10.65 -27.46 10.85
C CYS A 203 -11.21 -26.50 11.91
N ASN A 204 -10.42 -26.15 12.94
CA ASN A 204 -10.91 -25.36 14.06
C ASN A 204 -10.86 -23.85 13.76
N PRO A 205 -11.88 -23.08 14.20
CA PRO A 205 -11.88 -21.63 14.14
C PRO A 205 -10.61 -21.02 14.74
N ALA A 206 -10.07 -19.98 14.10
CA ALA A 206 -8.85 -19.30 14.52
C ALA A 206 -8.77 -19.00 16.03
N PRO A 207 -9.84 -18.58 16.76
CA PRO A 207 -9.77 -18.29 18.20
C PRO A 207 -9.33 -19.48 19.07
N ILE A 208 -9.80 -20.69 18.74
CA ILE A 208 -9.57 -21.92 19.54
C ILE A 208 -8.12 -22.41 19.40
N ARG A 209 -7.43 -22.03 18.31
CA ARG A 209 -6.03 -22.39 18.05
C ARG A 209 -4.99 -21.62 18.88
N ARG A 210 -5.42 -20.69 19.75
CA ARG A 210 -4.60 -19.54 20.21
C ARG A 210 -4.37 -19.42 21.72
N GLU A 211 -4.65 -20.44 22.54
CA GLU A 211 -4.55 -20.36 24.02
C GLU A 211 -3.24 -20.90 24.62
N ARG A 212 -2.34 -21.50 23.83
CA ARG A 212 -1.14 -22.19 24.36
C ARG A 212 0.21 -21.55 24.03
N ILE A 213 0.26 -20.26 23.71
CA ILE A 213 1.52 -19.63 23.24
C ILE A 213 2.09 -18.74 24.34
N PRO A 214 3.26 -19.10 24.91
CA PRO A 214 3.89 -18.31 25.97
C PRO A 214 4.30 -16.90 25.49
N THR A 215 4.33 -15.98 26.44
CA THR A 215 4.52 -14.53 26.30
C THR A 215 5.99 -14.17 26.07
N SER A 216 6.51 -14.40 24.86
CA SER A 216 7.75 -13.75 24.38
C SER A 216 8.03 -13.99 22.87
N MET A 217 8.38 -12.88 22.18
CA MET A 217 8.73 -12.66 20.74
C MET A 217 8.53 -13.83 19.75
N VAL A 218 7.67 -13.70 18.74
CA VAL A 218 7.33 -14.83 17.84
C VAL A 218 7.78 -14.63 16.39
N PHE A 219 8.62 -15.54 15.86
CA PHE A 219 9.01 -15.68 14.45
C PHE A 219 9.21 -17.16 14.06
N PRO A 220 8.66 -17.74 12.97
CA PRO A 220 7.78 -17.19 11.93
C PRO A 220 6.37 -17.80 11.91
N LEU A 221 5.38 -17.05 11.39
CA LEU A 221 4.18 -17.64 10.77
C LEU A 221 4.52 -18.11 9.36
N PHE A 222 4.19 -19.35 9.08
CA PHE A 222 4.28 -19.99 7.77
C PHE A 222 2.93 -19.95 7.04
N HIS A 223 2.93 -19.56 5.76
CA HIS A 223 1.72 -19.58 4.94
C HIS A 223 2.03 -19.87 3.48
N ASP A 224 1.44 -20.94 2.94
CA ASP A 224 1.44 -21.24 1.51
C ASP A 224 0.76 -20.10 0.73
N LEU A 225 1.56 -19.42 -0.07
CA LEU A 225 1.21 -18.27 -0.87
C LEU A 225 0.53 -18.74 -2.16
N LEU A 226 -0.81 -18.69 -2.22
CA LEU A 226 -1.66 -18.68 -3.43
C LEU A 226 -3.12 -18.70 -2.96
N LEU A 227 -3.79 -17.53 -2.90
CA LEU A 227 -5.26 -17.27 -2.98
C LEU A 227 -5.78 -16.17 -2.01
N PRO A 228 -6.76 -15.33 -2.43
CA PRO A 228 -7.37 -14.27 -1.62
C PRO A 228 -8.14 -14.72 -0.37
N LYS A 229 -8.43 -16.03 -0.23
CA LYS A 229 -9.18 -16.58 0.92
C LYS A 229 -8.39 -16.61 2.25
N LYS A 230 -7.08 -16.31 2.25
CA LYS A 230 -6.17 -16.59 3.38
C LYS A 230 -5.72 -15.37 4.23
N LEU A 231 -6.10 -14.14 3.85
CA LEU A 231 -5.96 -12.93 4.72
C LEU A 231 -6.76 -13.04 6.04
N PHE A 232 -7.74 -13.96 6.09
CA PHE A 232 -8.65 -14.16 7.21
C PHE A 232 -7.96 -14.63 8.50
N TYR A 233 -6.86 -15.39 8.41
CA TYR A 233 -6.19 -15.95 9.59
C TYR A 233 -5.10 -15.04 10.17
N TRP A 234 -4.40 -14.31 9.30
CA TRP A 234 -3.25 -13.49 9.70
C TRP A 234 -3.64 -12.19 10.39
N SER A 235 -4.62 -11.44 9.85
CA SER A 235 -5.01 -10.15 10.43
C SER A 235 -5.46 -10.25 11.89
N PRO A 236 -6.32 -11.21 12.29
CA PRO A 236 -6.69 -11.39 13.69
C PRO A 236 -5.53 -11.79 14.60
N TRP A 237 -4.56 -12.57 14.08
CA TRP A 237 -3.37 -12.95 14.83
C TRP A 237 -2.48 -11.73 15.08
N LYS A 238 -2.17 -10.96 14.03
CA LYS A 238 -1.36 -9.75 14.13
C LYS A 238 -1.99 -8.72 15.06
N ARG A 239 -3.31 -8.54 14.99
CA ARG A 239 -4.07 -7.68 15.93
C ARG A 239 -3.88 -8.15 17.37
N LYS A 240 -4.15 -9.43 17.66
CA LYS A 240 -4.04 -9.97 19.03
C LYS A 240 -2.61 -9.82 19.59
N CYS A 241 -1.58 -10.16 18.80
CA CYS A 241 -0.19 -10.00 19.24
C CYS A 241 0.18 -8.53 19.49
N LEU A 242 -0.10 -7.62 18.55
CA LEU A 242 0.35 -6.23 18.65
C LEU A 242 -0.48 -5.39 19.63
N VAL A 243 -1.81 -5.55 19.60
CA VAL A 243 -2.74 -4.71 20.37
C VAL A 243 -2.95 -5.28 21.77
N ASP A 244 -3.20 -6.58 21.89
CA ASP A 244 -3.60 -7.17 23.17
C ASP A 244 -2.37 -7.55 24.03
N PHE A 245 -1.26 -7.95 23.39
CA PHE A 245 -0.08 -8.47 24.09
C PHE A 245 1.22 -7.66 23.90
N GLY A 246 1.28 -6.71 22.97
CA GLY A 246 2.52 -5.98 22.65
C GLY A 246 3.64 -6.86 22.08
N ILE A 247 3.33 -8.03 21.51
CA ILE A 247 4.29 -9.00 20.98
C ILE A 247 4.68 -8.64 19.54
N ILE A 248 5.98 -8.45 19.33
CA ILE A 248 6.57 -8.28 17.99
C ILE A 248 6.45 -9.60 17.20
N THR A 249 5.99 -9.50 15.94
CA THR A 249 5.82 -10.63 15.02
C THR A 249 6.47 -10.38 13.66
N GLN A 250 6.98 -11.43 13.01
CA GLN A 250 7.52 -11.43 11.65
C GLN A 250 7.10 -12.74 10.98
N CYS A 251 6.37 -12.61 9.88
CA CYS A 251 5.89 -13.74 9.10
C CYS A 251 6.87 -14.05 7.97
N ILE A 252 6.92 -15.31 7.55
CA ILE A 252 7.61 -15.75 6.34
C ILE A 252 6.65 -16.61 5.51
N ALA A 253 6.59 -16.37 4.21
CA ALA A 253 5.84 -17.21 3.29
C ALA A 253 6.85 -17.91 2.39
N PRO A 254 7.30 -19.14 2.73
CA PRO A 254 8.37 -19.77 1.99
C PRO A 254 7.85 -20.33 0.67
N THR A 255 8.57 -20.03 -0.41
CA THR A 255 8.62 -20.87 -1.61
C THR A 255 10.01 -21.50 -1.74
N ARG A 256 11.07 -20.73 -1.43
CA ARG A 256 12.45 -21.17 -1.15
C ARG A 256 13.10 -20.21 -0.16
N ILE A 257 13.84 -20.72 0.82
CA ILE A 257 14.60 -19.94 1.80
C ILE A 257 16.08 -20.03 1.44
N ASN A 258 16.77 -18.90 1.35
CA ASN A 258 18.21 -18.81 1.13
C ASN A 258 18.82 -17.72 2.02
N ASP A 259 20.15 -17.64 2.07
CA ASP A 259 20.86 -16.69 2.93
C ASP A 259 20.50 -15.22 2.65
N GLN A 260 20.17 -14.86 1.40
CA GLN A 260 19.71 -13.51 1.08
C GLN A 260 18.32 -13.21 1.68
N HIS A 261 17.40 -14.18 1.61
CA HIS A 261 16.08 -14.08 2.23
C HIS A 261 16.24 -13.94 3.75
N LEU A 262 17.08 -14.76 4.37
CA LEU A 262 17.34 -14.70 5.81
C LEU A 262 18.01 -13.38 6.22
N THR A 263 18.93 -12.86 5.42
CA THR A 263 19.52 -11.54 5.65
C THR A 263 18.44 -10.44 5.64
N ASN A 264 17.56 -10.44 4.65
CA ASN A 264 16.45 -9.48 4.58
C ASN A 264 15.46 -9.64 5.74
N LEU A 265 15.25 -10.88 6.19
CA LEU A 265 14.44 -11.19 7.36
C LEU A 265 15.05 -10.60 8.63
N LEU A 266 16.36 -10.81 8.84
CA LEU A 266 17.10 -10.32 10.00
C LEU A 266 17.13 -8.79 10.04
N LEU A 267 17.23 -8.10 8.90
CA LEU A 267 17.09 -6.64 8.83
C LEU A 267 15.75 -6.16 9.39
N LYS A 268 14.66 -6.87 9.08
CA LYS A 268 13.31 -6.54 9.59
C LYS A 268 13.17 -6.86 11.07
N ILE A 269 13.74 -7.98 11.52
CA ILE A 269 13.73 -8.36 12.94
C ILE A 269 14.50 -7.33 13.75
N ASN A 270 15.72 -6.99 13.35
CA ASN A 270 16.56 -6.02 14.05
C ASN A 270 15.86 -4.66 14.19
N ALA A 271 15.27 -4.14 13.12
CA ALA A 271 14.52 -2.88 13.19
C ALA A 271 13.34 -2.95 14.17
N LYS A 272 12.61 -4.07 14.19
CA LYS A 272 11.47 -4.27 15.11
C LYS A 272 11.89 -4.43 16.57
N THR A 273 13.09 -4.98 16.82
CA THR A 273 13.65 -5.10 18.16
C THR A 273 14.42 -3.85 18.59
N GLY A 274 14.28 -2.73 17.86
CA GLY A 274 14.86 -1.44 18.21
C GLY A 274 16.32 -1.25 17.78
N GLY A 275 16.84 -2.16 16.96
CA GLY A 275 18.20 -2.11 16.43
C GLY A 275 18.34 -1.17 15.24
N ILE A 276 19.58 -0.76 15.00
CA ILE A 276 19.95 0.06 13.86
C ILE A 276 20.63 -0.86 12.85
N ASN A 277 20.13 -0.85 11.61
CA ASN A 277 20.73 -1.62 10.53
C ASN A 277 21.95 -0.86 9.99
N SER A 278 21.72 0.36 9.49
CA SER A 278 22.76 1.23 8.97
C SER A 278 22.71 2.57 9.67
N LEU A 279 23.88 3.20 9.79
CA LEU A 279 24.05 4.57 10.23
C LEU A 279 24.87 5.31 9.17
N LEU A 280 24.47 6.52 8.80
CA LEU A 280 25.27 7.31 7.85
C LEU A 280 26.55 7.78 8.55
N SER A 281 27.69 7.77 7.85
CA SER A 281 28.93 8.31 8.40
C SER A 281 28.76 9.76 8.87
N VAL A 282 28.05 10.58 8.07
CA VAL A 282 27.69 11.96 8.41
C VAL A 282 26.73 12.09 9.58
N GLU A 283 25.90 11.07 9.86
CA GLU A 283 25.04 11.03 11.05
C GLU A 283 25.88 10.72 12.30
N CYS A 284 26.81 9.78 12.19
CA CYS A 284 27.77 9.44 13.26
C CYS A 284 28.67 10.63 13.63
N LEU A 285 29.13 11.37 12.62
CA LEU A 285 29.96 12.56 12.78
C LEU A 285 29.16 13.81 13.16
N ASN A 286 27.84 13.71 13.33
CA ASN A 286 26.95 14.86 13.59
C ASN A 286 27.13 16.00 12.57
N SER A 287 27.35 15.65 11.30
CA SER A 287 27.68 16.58 10.23
C SER A 287 26.56 16.73 9.20
N ILE A 288 25.33 16.30 9.50
CA ILE A 288 24.19 16.54 8.63
C ILE A 288 23.83 18.02 8.73
N PRO A 289 23.89 18.78 7.62
CA PRO A 289 23.55 20.20 7.64
C PRO A 289 22.13 20.42 8.18
N LEU A 290 21.94 21.49 8.97
CA LEU A 290 20.68 21.91 9.60
C LEU A 290 20.10 20.97 10.67
N VAL A 291 20.34 19.65 10.56
CA VAL A 291 19.75 18.64 11.44
C VAL A 291 20.63 18.32 12.64
N SER A 292 21.95 18.20 12.47
CA SER A 292 22.83 17.71 13.55
C SER A 292 23.32 18.78 14.53
N ARG A 293 23.21 20.07 14.20
CA ARG A 293 23.70 21.18 15.05
C ARG A 293 22.68 21.69 16.04
N THR A 294 21.41 21.59 15.68
CA THR A 294 20.29 22.15 16.42
C THR A 294 19.29 21.02 16.66
N PRO A 295 18.71 20.88 17.87
CA PRO A 295 17.69 19.87 18.13
C PRO A 295 16.57 19.92 17.09
N THR A 296 16.56 18.93 16.21
CA THR A 296 15.69 18.88 15.04
C THR A 296 14.88 17.60 15.06
N ILE A 297 13.57 17.73 14.97
CA ILE A 297 12.64 16.60 14.80
C ILE A 297 12.19 16.52 13.35
N ILE A 298 12.17 15.31 12.80
CA ILE A 298 11.74 15.06 11.42
C ILE A 298 10.47 14.22 11.47
N PHE A 299 9.39 14.72 10.87
CA PHE A 299 8.13 14.02 10.73
C PHE A 299 7.97 13.45 9.32
N GLY A 300 7.34 12.28 9.24
CA GLY A 300 6.76 11.72 8.03
C GLY A 300 5.27 11.51 8.24
N MET A 301 4.45 11.87 7.25
CA MET A 301 2.99 11.82 7.36
C MET A 301 2.39 11.24 6.09
N ASP A 302 1.47 10.29 6.25
CA ASP A 302 0.71 9.69 5.15
C ASP A 302 -0.73 9.37 5.58
N VAL A 303 -1.63 9.28 4.60
CA VAL A 303 -2.98 8.78 4.79
C VAL A 303 -3.25 7.66 3.79
N SER A 304 -3.58 6.50 4.32
CA SER A 304 -3.97 5.33 3.53
C SER A 304 -5.48 5.16 3.50
N HIS A 305 -6.05 5.03 2.31
CA HIS A 305 -7.48 4.78 2.13
C HIS A 305 -7.79 3.30 1.87
N GLY A 306 -9.01 2.89 2.24
CA GLY A 306 -9.57 1.61 1.84
C GLY A 306 -9.72 1.46 0.32
N SER A 307 -10.01 0.24 -0.13
CA SER A 307 -10.28 -0.03 -1.55
C SER A 307 -11.30 0.97 -2.14
N PRO A 308 -11.12 1.47 -3.38
CA PRO A 308 -12.03 2.45 -4.00
C PRO A 308 -13.52 2.03 -4.06
N ARG A 309 -13.82 0.76 -3.80
CA ARG A 309 -15.18 0.20 -3.79
C ARG A 309 -15.82 0.16 -2.40
N ARG A 310 -15.05 0.36 -1.33
CA ARG A 310 -15.52 0.41 0.04
C ARG A 310 -15.52 1.85 0.51
N LEU A 311 -16.70 2.46 0.52
CA LEU A 311 -16.91 3.85 0.92
C LEU A 311 -16.94 4.02 2.45
N ASP A 312 -17.19 2.94 3.16
CA ASP A 312 -17.38 2.83 4.60
C ASP A 312 -16.09 2.54 5.38
N VAL A 313 -15.01 2.17 4.70
CA VAL A 313 -13.74 1.87 5.34
C VAL A 313 -13.06 3.17 5.75
N PRO A 314 -12.73 3.36 7.04
CA PRO A 314 -12.06 4.57 7.51
C PRO A 314 -10.68 4.71 6.85
N SER A 315 -10.25 5.95 6.71
CA SER A 315 -8.86 6.23 6.33
C SER A 315 -7.96 6.04 7.55
N ILE A 316 -6.72 5.63 7.32
CA ILE A 316 -5.72 5.47 8.37
C ILE A 316 -4.69 6.57 8.18
N ALA A 317 -4.57 7.46 9.16
CA ALA A 317 -3.52 8.46 9.23
C ALA A 317 -2.33 7.91 10.01
N ASP A 318 -1.16 7.97 9.39
CA ASP A 318 0.10 7.49 9.93
C ASP A 318 1.06 8.68 10.05
N VAL A 319 1.49 9.00 11.27
CA VAL A 319 2.48 10.04 11.54
C VAL A 319 3.67 9.40 12.24
N VAL A 320 4.86 9.59 11.69
CA VAL A 320 6.12 9.15 12.31
C VAL A 320 6.96 10.35 12.69
N SER A 321 7.76 10.24 13.75
CA SER A 321 8.78 11.23 14.09
C SER A 321 10.12 10.59 14.38
N SER A 322 11.21 11.28 14.03
CA SER A 322 12.55 10.91 14.47
C SER A 322 12.64 11.00 16.00
N ARG A 323 13.55 10.22 16.57
CA ARG A 323 13.84 10.18 18.02
C ARG A 323 15.33 9.96 18.25
N LYS A 324 15.82 10.22 19.47
CA LYS A 324 17.24 10.11 19.84
C LYS A 324 18.18 11.00 18.99
N TRP A 325 17.77 12.25 18.76
CA TRP A 325 18.64 13.28 18.19
C TRP A 325 20.00 13.31 18.94
N PRO A 326 21.14 13.48 18.25
CA PRO A 326 21.32 13.91 16.85
C PRO A 326 21.14 12.82 15.78
N LEU A 327 20.83 11.58 16.16
CA LEU A 327 20.57 10.51 15.20
C LEU A 327 19.20 10.69 14.52
N ILE A 328 19.12 10.28 13.26
CA ILE A 328 17.93 10.32 12.40
C ILE A 328 17.46 8.94 11.95
N SER A 329 18.16 7.87 12.34
CA SER A 329 17.89 6.50 11.89
C SER A 329 16.80 5.77 12.68
N GLN A 330 16.20 6.39 13.71
CA GLN A 330 15.15 5.79 14.53
C GLN A 330 13.90 6.64 14.55
N TYR A 331 12.74 6.00 14.41
CA TYR A 331 11.44 6.65 14.36
C TYR A 331 10.45 6.00 15.31
N ARG A 332 9.52 6.82 15.81
CA ARG A 332 8.29 6.37 16.47
C ARG A 332 7.11 6.64 15.55
N ALA A 333 6.14 5.73 15.52
CA ALA A 333 4.90 5.89 14.79
C ALA A 333 3.74 6.18 15.76
N SER A 334 2.82 7.04 15.34
CA SER A 334 1.47 7.21 15.88
C SER A 334 0.49 6.99 14.73
N VAL A 335 -0.57 6.23 14.98
CA VAL A 335 -1.55 5.84 13.97
C VAL A 335 -2.95 6.14 14.48
N ARG A 336 -3.81 6.73 13.66
CA ARG A 336 -5.21 7.03 14.00
C ARG A 336 -6.13 6.71 12.82
N ALA A 337 -7.30 6.18 13.14
CA ALA A 337 -8.38 6.07 12.16
C ALA A 337 -9.12 7.42 12.07
N GLN A 338 -9.54 7.77 10.86
CA GLN A 338 -10.34 8.96 10.59
C GLN A 338 -11.42 8.68 9.54
N SER A 339 -12.23 9.69 9.24
CA SER A 339 -13.31 9.58 8.27
C SER A 339 -12.82 9.06 6.91
N ALA A 340 -13.67 8.29 6.24
CA ALA A 340 -13.33 7.66 4.97
C ALA A 340 -13.01 8.72 3.91
N ARG A 341 -11.91 8.51 3.16
CA ARG A 341 -11.43 9.36 2.04
C ARG A 341 -11.10 10.81 2.42
N VAL A 342 -10.79 11.06 3.68
CA VAL A 342 -10.26 12.36 4.12
C VAL A 342 -8.75 12.29 4.06
N GLU A 343 -8.11 13.15 3.28
CA GLU A 343 -6.65 13.28 3.18
C GLU A 343 -6.08 14.16 4.31
N MET A 344 -6.88 15.10 4.83
CA MET A 344 -6.48 15.95 5.95
C MET A 344 -6.42 15.13 7.24
N ILE A 345 -5.32 15.23 7.98
CA ILE A 345 -5.15 14.46 9.21
C ILE A 345 -5.82 15.21 10.37
N ASP A 346 -7.04 14.79 10.73
CA ASP A 346 -7.85 15.45 11.75
C ASP A 346 -7.25 15.30 13.17
N CYS A 347 -6.41 14.28 13.37
CA CYS A 347 -5.89 13.91 14.69
C CYS A 347 -4.49 14.47 14.98
N LEU A 348 -3.95 15.39 14.17
CA LEU A 348 -2.64 15.99 14.43
C LEU A 348 -2.62 16.69 15.79
N PHE A 349 -3.66 17.47 16.07
CA PHE A 349 -3.89 18.19 17.32
C PHE A 349 -5.28 17.85 17.86
N LYS A 350 -5.38 17.54 19.15
CA LYS A 350 -6.61 17.30 19.90
C LYS A 350 -6.52 17.98 21.26
N PRO A 351 -6.64 19.33 21.32
CA PRO A 351 -6.64 20.05 22.58
C PRO A 351 -7.86 19.65 23.41
N ILE A 352 -7.62 19.24 24.66
CA ILE A 352 -8.65 18.87 25.65
C ILE A 352 -8.77 19.96 26.72
N SER A 353 -7.67 20.66 26.98
CA SER A 353 -7.60 21.81 27.89
C SER A 353 -6.47 22.74 27.43
N PRO A 354 -6.34 23.97 27.97
CA PRO A 354 -5.28 24.90 27.58
C PRO A 354 -3.86 24.30 27.61
N ASP A 355 -3.60 23.38 28.55
CA ASP A 355 -2.27 22.77 28.75
C ASP A 355 -2.17 21.32 28.26
N LYS A 356 -3.25 20.76 27.69
CA LYS A 356 -3.31 19.34 27.33
C LYS A 356 -3.81 19.12 25.90
N ASP A 357 -2.96 18.46 25.12
CA ASP A 357 -3.22 18.00 23.75
C ASP A 357 -3.01 16.48 23.69
N GLU A 358 -3.98 15.73 23.18
CA GLU A 358 -3.89 14.28 22.93
C GLU A 358 -3.69 13.94 21.44
N GLY A 359 -3.32 14.94 20.65
CA GLY A 359 -2.98 14.82 19.24
C GLY A 359 -1.70 14.03 18.99
N MET A 360 -1.56 13.54 17.76
CA MET A 360 -0.41 12.75 17.32
C MET A 360 0.90 13.53 17.42
N ILE A 361 0.87 14.84 17.17
CA ILE A 361 2.06 15.71 17.26
C ILE A 361 2.55 15.79 18.71
N ARG A 362 1.66 16.00 19.67
CA ARG A 362 2.02 16.05 21.09
C ARG A 362 2.59 14.73 21.60
N GLU A 363 2.01 13.60 21.19
CA GLU A 363 2.53 12.27 21.51
C GLU A 363 4.00 12.13 21.07
N LEU A 364 4.28 12.49 19.82
CA LEU A 364 5.60 12.34 19.21
C LEU A 364 6.63 13.35 19.74
N LEU A 365 6.22 14.59 20.02
CA LEU A 365 7.06 15.59 20.69
C LEU A 365 7.44 15.15 22.11
N THR A 366 6.54 14.48 22.83
CA THR A 366 6.83 13.92 24.15
C THR A 366 7.85 12.78 24.08
N ASP A 367 7.75 11.91 23.06
CA ASP A 367 8.76 10.87 22.81
C ASP A 367 10.13 11.49 22.45
N PHE A 368 10.15 12.50 21.58
CA PHE A 368 11.37 13.22 21.25
C PHE A 368 12.02 13.83 22.50
N TYR A 369 11.24 14.54 23.32
CA TYR A 369 11.74 15.15 24.56
C TYR A 369 12.33 14.12 25.52
N SER A 370 11.63 12.99 25.72
CA SER A 370 12.12 11.93 26.62
C SER A 370 13.38 11.22 26.09
N THR A 371 13.57 11.17 24.77
CA THR A 371 14.68 10.45 24.13
C THR A 371 15.90 11.30 23.81
N THR A 372 15.82 12.61 24.04
CA THR A 372 16.89 13.60 23.73
C THR A 372 17.43 14.28 24.98
N GLY A 373 17.31 13.63 26.15
CA GLY A 373 17.76 14.22 27.41
C GLY A 373 16.97 15.47 27.79
N LYS A 374 15.65 15.49 27.49
CA LYS A 374 14.74 16.60 27.80
C LYS A 374 15.00 17.87 26.97
N LEU A 375 15.48 17.72 25.74
CA LEU A 375 15.57 18.82 24.77
C LEU A 375 14.25 19.00 24.03
N LYS A 376 13.84 20.25 23.83
CA LYS A 376 12.73 20.59 22.93
C LYS A 376 13.29 20.80 21.51
N PRO A 377 12.61 20.33 20.46
CA PRO A 377 13.05 20.61 19.10
C PRO A 377 12.95 22.11 18.84
N GLN A 378 14.01 22.69 18.27
CA GLN A 378 14.03 24.06 17.78
C GLN A 378 13.70 24.10 16.28
N HIS A 379 13.98 23.02 15.55
CA HIS A 379 13.57 22.85 14.17
C HIS A 379 12.62 21.66 14.01
N ILE A 380 11.63 21.84 13.15
CA ILE A 380 10.67 20.80 12.76
C ILE A 380 10.70 20.69 11.23
N ILE A 381 11.01 19.50 10.72
CA ILE A 381 10.95 19.19 9.29
C ILE A 381 9.78 18.23 9.09
N ILE A 382 8.89 18.50 8.13
CA ILE A 382 7.71 17.66 7.86
C ILE A 382 7.74 17.20 6.41
N PHE A 383 7.76 15.89 6.21
CA PHE A 383 7.51 15.26 4.92
C PHE A 383 6.08 14.74 4.90
N ARG A 384 5.22 15.35 4.09
CA ARG A 384 3.83 14.92 3.88
C ARG A 384 3.71 14.33 2.48
N ASP A 385 3.42 13.03 2.39
CA ASP A 385 3.18 12.33 1.11
C ASP A 385 1.73 12.57 0.64
N GLY A 386 1.33 12.16 -0.57
CA GLY A 386 -0.08 11.97 -0.94
C GLY A 386 -0.97 13.21 -1.14
N VAL A 387 -0.49 14.43 -0.88
CA VAL A 387 -1.29 15.65 -1.05
C VAL A 387 -1.22 16.15 -2.49
N SER A 388 -2.36 16.11 -3.19
CA SER A 388 -2.45 16.67 -4.55
C SER A 388 -2.38 18.20 -4.53
N GLU A 389 -1.87 18.83 -5.60
CA GLU A 389 -1.82 20.29 -5.75
C GLU A 389 -3.20 21.00 -5.65
N ARG A 390 -4.28 20.22 -5.72
CA ARG A 390 -5.67 20.71 -5.69
C ARG A 390 -6.41 20.39 -4.39
N ALA A 391 -5.70 19.93 -3.37
CA ALA A 391 -6.28 19.55 -2.07
C ALA A 391 -6.71 20.78 -1.24
#